data_AF-A0A2V8WLE2-F1
#
_entry.id   AF-A0A2V8WLE2-F1
#
_cell.length_a   1.000
_cell.length_b   1.000
_cell.length_c   1.000
_cell.angle_alpha   90.00
_cell.angle_beta   90.00
_cell.angle_gamma   90.00
#
_symmetry.space_group_name_H-M   'P 1'
#
loop_
_entity.id
_entity.type
_entity.pdbx_description
1 polymer ?
#
loop_
_entity_poly.entity_id
_entity_poly.type
_entity_poly.pdbx_seq_one_letter_code
_entity_poly.pdbx_strand_id
1 'polypeptide(L)' 'MSCRDTIHLICWYLEGRLSASVEGEIKRHLESCADCHMVLDAAVNTLDRYFGANRSEEAETAFRAA' A
#
# COMPACT_ATOMS: atom_id res chain seq x y z
N MET A 1 1.21 -7.08 -17.76
CA MET A 1 0.06 -6.47 -17.05
C MET A 1 -0.18 -5.05 -17.55
N SER A 2 -1.45 -4.60 -17.63
CA SER A 2 -1.80 -3.22 -18.02
C SER A 2 -1.87 -2.28 -16.81
N CYS A 3 -1.81 -0.96 -17.02
CA CYS A 3 -1.99 0.03 -15.93
C CYS A 3 -3.34 -0.14 -15.23
N ARG A 4 -4.40 -0.45 -16.00
CA ARG A 4 -5.74 -0.68 -15.47
C ARG A 4 -5.75 -1.84 -14.47
N ASP A 5 -5.19 -2.99 -14.87
CA ASP A 5 -5.13 -4.17 -14.00
C ASP A 5 -4.28 -3.87 -12.75
N THR A 6 -3.15 -3.17 -12.94
CA THR A 6 -2.28 -2.73 -11.84
C THR A 6 -3.06 -1.95 -10.80
N ILE A 7 -3.73 -0.87 -11.23
CA ILE A 7 -4.46 0.05 -10.33
C ILE A 7 -5.54 -0.71 -9.56
N HIS A 8 -6.27 -1.62 -10.21
CA HIS A 8 -7.30 -2.41 -9.54
C HIS A 8 -6.76 -3.41 -8.50
N LEU A 9 -5.48 -3.79 -8.61
CA LEU A 9 -4.85 -4.78 -7.75
C LEU A 9 -3.91 -4.18 -6.70
N ILE A 10 -3.64 -2.87 -6.72
CA ILE A 10 -2.68 -2.21 -5.80
C ILE A 10 -2.99 -2.47 -4.33
N CYS A 11 -4.25 -2.40 -3.89
CA CYS A 11 -4.57 -2.66 -2.48
C CYS A 11 -4.28 -4.12 -2.09
N TRP A 12 -4.63 -5.08 -2.94
CA TRP A 12 -4.33 -6.50 -2.68
C TRP A 12 -2.83 -6.82 -2.75
N TYR A 13 -2.11 -6.10 -3.61
CA TYR A 13 -0.65 -6.15 -3.68
C TYR A 13 -0.02 -5.68 -2.37
N LEU A 14 -0.45 -4.52 -1.85
CA LEU A 14 0.01 -3.97 -0.57
C LEU A 14 -0.36 -4.87 0.62
N GLU A 15 -1.51 -5.53 0.58
CA GLU A 15 -1.94 -6.49 1.60
C GLU A 15 -1.22 -7.85 1.51
N GLY A 16 -0.41 -8.10 0.48
CA GLY A 16 0.29 -9.39 0.28
C GLY A 16 -0.65 -10.56 -0.03
N ARG A 17 -1.81 -10.28 -0.64
CA ARG A 17 -2.89 -11.27 -0.87
C ARG A 17 -2.93 -11.84 -2.29
N LEU A 18 -1.97 -11.45 -3.12
CA LEU A 18 -1.85 -11.93 -4.49
C LEU A 18 -1.03 -13.22 -4.55
N SER A 19 -1.23 -14.01 -5.59
CA SER A 19 -0.33 -15.14 -5.86
C SER A 19 1.05 -14.64 -6.30
N ALA A 20 2.10 -15.40 -6.03
CA ALA A 20 3.47 -15.02 -6.37
C ALA A 20 3.68 -14.67 -7.86
N SER A 21 2.94 -15.33 -8.75
CA SER A 21 2.97 -15.02 -10.19
C SER A 21 2.43 -13.63 -10.49
N VAL A 22 1.27 -13.29 -9.92
CA VAL A 22 0.62 -11.99 -10.13
C VAL A 22 1.45 -10.89 -9.46
N GLU A 23 1.92 -11.11 -8.24
CA GLU A 23 2.79 -10.18 -7.52
C GLU A 23 4.05 -9.84 -8.34
N GLY A 24 4.69 -10.84 -8.96
CA GLY A 24 5.84 -10.64 -9.83
C GLY A 24 5.52 -9.82 -11.08
N GLU A 25 4.33 -9.99 -11.68
CA GLU A 25 3.88 -9.14 -12.79
C GLU A 25 3.63 -7.69 -12.37
N ILE A 26 3.03 -7.48 -11.19
CA ILE A 26 2.79 -6.16 -10.62
C ILE A 26 4.13 -5.45 -10.37
N LYS A 27 5.07 -6.13 -9.70
CA LYS A 27 6.37 -5.57 -9.40
C LYS A 27 7.12 -5.11 -10.65
N ARG A 28 7.18 -5.96 -11.70
CA ARG A 28 7.80 -5.58 -12.98
C ARG A 28 7.12 -4.38 -13.65
N HIS A 29 5.79 -4.27 -13.52
CA HIS A 29 5.06 -3.13 -14.06
C HIS A 29 5.40 -1.84 -13.29
N LEU A 30 5.41 -1.88 -11.96
CA LEU A 30 5.74 -0.74 -11.10
C LEU A 30 7.19 -0.27 -11.30
N GLU A 31 8.13 -1.17 -11.56
CA GLU A 31 9.52 -0.85 -11.88
C GLU A 31 9.69 -0.12 -13.23
N SER A 32 8.71 -0.24 -14.15
CA SER A 32 8.80 0.28 -15.51
C SER A 32 7.76 1.35 -15.86
N CYS A 33 6.75 1.56 -15.01
CA CYS A 33 5.66 2.52 -15.21
C CYS A 33 5.62 3.56 -14.08
N ALA A 34 6.10 4.77 -14.38
CA ALA A 34 6.15 5.87 -13.43
C ALA A 34 4.75 6.28 -12.91
N ASP A 35 3.72 6.25 -13.76
CA ASP A 35 2.35 6.61 -13.35
C ASP A 35 1.81 5.61 -12.33
N CYS A 36 2.00 4.30 -12.55
CA CYS A 36 1.54 3.30 -11.61
C CYS A 36 2.35 3.29 -10.32
N HIS A 37 3.65 3.61 -10.38
CA HIS A 37 4.47 3.82 -9.19
C HIS A 37 3.97 5.01 -8.36
N MET A 38 3.61 6.13 -9.01
CA MET A 38 3.02 7.28 -8.33
C MET A 38 1.70 6.92 -7.64
N VAL A 39 0.85 6.11 -8.28
CA VAL A 39 -0.39 5.63 -7.67
C VAL A 39 -0.11 4.73 -6.46
N LEU A 40 0.90 3.85 -6.54
CA LEU A 40 1.35 3.04 -5.42
C LEU A 40 1.80 3.92 -4.24
N ASP A 41 2.65 4.90 -4.48
CA ASP A 41 3.15 5.82 -3.45
C ASP A 41 1.99 6.58 -2.79
N ALA A 42 1.01 7.04 -3.56
CA ALA A 42 -0.18 7.70 -3.05
C ALA A 42 -1.03 6.75 -2.18
N ALA A 43 -1.20 5.49 -2.60
CA ALA A 43 -1.92 4.48 -1.83
C ALA A 43 -1.21 4.18 -0.50
N VAL A 44 0.11 3.95 -0.52
CA VAL A 44 0.93 3.73 0.69
C VAL A 44 0.80 4.90 1.65
N ASN A 45 1.03 6.14 1.18
CA ASN A 45 0.92 7.33 2.03
C ASN A 45 -0.48 7.49 2.64
N THR A 46 -1.54 7.17 1.87
CA THR A 46 -2.91 7.24 2.38
C THR A 46 -3.14 6.21 3.47
N LEU A 47 -2.76 4.95 3.23
CA LEU A 47 -2.90 3.87 4.21
C LEU A 47 -2.07 4.12 5.46
N ASP A 48 -0.83 4.56 5.32
CA ASP A 48 0.04 4.93 6.44
C ASP A 48 -0.56 6.06 7.29
N ARG A 49 -1.23 7.03 6.68
CA ARG A 49 -1.92 8.08 7.45
C ARG A 49 -3.14 7.54 8.19
N TYR A 50 -3.95 6.69 7.57
CA TYR A 50 -5.15 6.12 8.20
C TYR A 50 -4.81 5.12 9.31
N PHE A 51 -3.84 4.24 9.08
CA PHE A 51 -3.47 3.18 10.02
C PHE A 51 -2.31 3.55 10.94
N GLY A 52 -1.46 4.49 10.55
CA GLY A 52 -0.37 5.01 11.37
C GLY A 52 -0.78 6.14 12.33
N ALA A 53 -1.83 6.92 12.02
CA ALA A 53 -2.35 7.93 12.95
C ALA A 53 -2.89 7.30 14.25
N ASN A 54 -3.55 6.14 14.17
CA ASN A 54 -4.04 5.42 15.34
C ASN A 54 -2.94 4.97 16.31
N ARG A 55 -1.71 4.73 15.83
CA ARG A 55 -0.59 4.38 16.71
C ARG A 55 -0.17 5.53 17.61
N SER A 56 -0.43 6.78 17.23
CA SER A 56 -0.07 7.95 18.04
C SER A 56 -1.13 8.21 19.11
N GLU A 57 -2.41 8.04 18.78
CA GLU A 57 -3.52 8.23 19.74
C GLU A 57 -3.60 7.07 20.76
N GLU A 58 -3.38 5.82 20.35
CA GLU A 58 -3.33 4.65 21.24
C GLU A 58 -2.09 4.66 22.14
N ALA A 59 -0.93 5.10 21.63
CA ALA A 59 0.27 5.25 22.45
C ALA A 59 0.15 6.39 23.47
N GLU A 60 -0.48 7.50 23.11
CA GLU A 60 -0.69 8.64 24.01
C GLU A 60 -1.75 8.36 25.08
N THR A 61 -2.82 7.62 24.74
CA THR A 61 -3.81 7.15 25.73
C THR A 61 -3.25 6.06 26.65
N ALA A 62 -2.46 5.12 26.12
CA ALA A 62 -1.79 4.11 26.93
C ALA A 62 -0.73 4.70 27.88
N PHE A 63 0.03 5.71 27.42
CA PHE A 63 1.01 6.41 28.26
C PHE A 63 0.37 7.24 29.38
N ARG A 64 -0.82 7.80 29.16
CA ARG A 64 -1.56 8.58 30.18
C ARG A 64 -2.34 7.71 31.17
N ALA A 65 -2.52 6.42 30.88
CA ALA A 65 -3.22 5.46 31.72
C ALA A 65 -2.28 4.60 32.61
N ALA A 66 -0.96 4.80 32.50
CA ALA A 66 0.08 4.14 33.29
C ALA A 66 0.67 5.10 34.34
#